data_AF-A0A6N2D705-F1
#
_entry.id   AF-A0A6N2D705-F1
#
_cell.length_a   1.000
_cell.length_b   1.000
_cell.length_c   1.000
_cell.angle_alpha   90.00
_cell.angle_beta   90.00
_cell.angle_gamma   90.00
#
_symmetry.space_group_name_H-M   'P 1'
#
loop_
_entity.id
_entity.type
_entity.pdbx_description
1 polymer ?
#
loop_
_entity_poly.entity_id
_entity_poly.type
_entity_poly.pdbx_seq_one_letter_code
_entity_poly.pdbx_strand_id
1 'polypeptide(L)'
;MTPFHAPPLRILAPPPVHHLLPHVCGPHHPRSASLDPTPLTLQLLPHEPQPHPDDTLHTREDHLDVHRGPRGLLVRTPFGCLRLDGATLQLGPSLTRHDTPLPLRSPVLRMGLALAASLRGLHALHAALVLHPTLGTILLPGGSGAGKTTSTLALLHDGARLLTDELCFLLPRNDDPTRLVGWPAPLHLDPPTADLLHAWGHPVPQQPRRQAWNPEPTFPLHREPCPPPTRVLLPSVNLDSPTRSLPLPRPLGLAETLYAAPMLPLLHPEERARAQQDIATLLRKSTFQRIALGHDLRDNPSSLPHAIARLDRDPPA
;
A
#
# COMPACT_ATOMS: atom_id res chain seq x y z
N MET A 1 16.25 15.74 27.77
CA MET A 1 16.00 14.66 26.81
C MET A 1 16.72 15.03 25.52
N THR A 2 17.75 14.28 25.13
CA THR A 2 18.43 14.44 23.85
C THR A 2 17.50 13.96 22.71
N PRO A 3 17.34 14.72 21.61
CA PRO A 3 16.49 14.29 20.50
C PRO A 3 17.06 13.02 19.88
N PHE A 4 16.18 12.03 19.66
CA PHE A 4 16.53 10.77 19.03
C PHE A 4 16.79 11.03 17.54
N HIS A 5 18.06 11.14 17.14
CA HIS A 5 18.46 11.15 15.74
C HIS A 5 18.42 9.71 15.21
N ALA A 6 17.29 9.31 14.63
CA ALA A 6 17.27 8.11 13.80
C ALA A 6 18.18 8.32 12.58
N PRO A 7 19.02 7.35 12.19
CA PRO A 7 19.82 7.46 10.98
C PRO A 7 18.90 7.61 9.75
N PRO A 8 19.34 8.30 8.68
CA PRO A 8 18.53 8.49 7.48
C PRO A 8 18.18 7.14 6.84
N LEU A 9 16.88 6.88 6.66
CA LEU A 9 16.41 5.75 5.87
C LEU A 9 16.80 6.00 4.40
N ARG A 10 17.79 5.24 3.90
CA ARG A 10 18.18 5.30 2.49
C ARG A 10 17.28 4.38 1.67
N ILE A 11 16.33 4.97 0.96
CA ILE A 11 15.61 4.28 -0.13
C ILE A 11 16.51 4.36 -1.36
N LEU A 12 17.29 3.31 -1.61
CA LEU A 12 18.12 3.22 -2.81
C LEU A 12 17.19 2.95 -4.01
N ALA A 13 17.29 3.79 -5.04
CA ALA A 13 16.73 3.44 -6.34
C ALA A 13 17.44 2.19 -6.88
N PRO A 14 16.76 1.31 -7.63
CA PRO A 14 17.47 0.33 -8.45
C PRO A 14 18.44 1.08 -9.39
N PRO A 15 19.61 0.49 -9.71
CA PRO A 15 20.61 1.14 -10.55
C PRO A 15 20.03 1.54 -11.91
N PRO A 16 20.48 2.66 -12.51
CA PRO A 16 20.05 3.07 -13.83
C PRO A 16 20.46 2.01 -14.86
N VAL A 17 19.50 1.58 -15.64
CA VAL A 17 19.69 0.51 -16.64
C VAL A 17 20.17 1.15 -17.94
N HIS A 18 21.44 0.91 -18.29
CA HIS A 18 21.93 1.17 -19.64
C HIS A 18 21.45 0.05 -20.56
N HIS A 19 20.64 0.40 -21.55
CA HIS A 19 20.20 -0.53 -22.58
C HIS A 19 21.40 -1.01 -23.42
N LEU A 20 21.62 -2.34 -23.48
CA LEU A 20 22.21 -3.01 -24.64
C LEU A 20 21.07 -3.71 -25.38
N LEU A 21 20.40 -2.98 -26.28
CA LEU A 21 19.54 -3.57 -27.30
C LEU A 21 20.19 -3.35 -28.68
N PRO A 22 20.14 -4.34 -29.59
CA PRO A 22 20.63 -4.19 -30.94
C PRO A 22 19.78 -3.16 -31.71
N HIS A 23 20.45 -2.28 -32.45
CA HIS A 23 19.85 -1.23 -33.26
C HIS A 23 18.73 -1.75 -34.16
N VAL A 24 17.49 -1.32 -33.89
CA VAL A 24 16.41 -1.29 -34.89
C VAL A 24 15.91 0.14 -34.95
N CYS A 25 16.18 0.80 -36.09
CA CYS A 25 15.82 2.19 -36.37
C CYS A 25 14.30 2.32 -36.59
N GLY A 26 13.65 3.21 -35.82
CA GLY A 26 12.30 3.72 -36.05
C GLY A 26 12.11 5.05 -35.28
N PRO A 27 11.40 6.05 -35.82
CA PRO A 27 11.48 7.42 -35.31
C PRO A 27 10.56 7.62 -34.09
N HIS A 28 11.12 8.28 -33.07
CA HIS A 28 10.43 8.86 -31.90
C HIS A 28 9.77 7.90 -30.90
N HIS A 29 10.54 7.01 -30.28
CA HIS A 29 10.27 6.66 -28.89
C HIS A 29 10.82 7.76 -27.97
N PRO A 30 10.03 8.32 -27.03
CA PRO A 30 10.58 9.20 -26.00
C PRO A 30 11.64 8.41 -25.23
N ARG A 31 12.83 9.00 -25.10
CA ARG A 31 13.95 8.44 -24.34
C ARG A 31 13.42 7.97 -22.99
N SER A 32 13.65 6.71 -22.64
CA SER A 32 13.42 6.22 -21.28
C SER A 32 14.12 7.19 -20.33
N ALA A 33 13.35 7.95 -19.55
CA ALA A 33 13.91 8.71 -18.46
C ALA A 33 14.63 7.70 -17.56
N SER A 34 15.96 7.73 -17.61
CA SER A 34 16.80 7.05 -16.64
C SER A 34 16.28 7.48 -15.29
N LEU A 35 15.91 6.51 -14.44
CA LEU A 35 15.66 6.80 -13.03
C LEU A 35 16.89 7.58 -12.55
N ASP A 36 16.68 8.80 -12.08
CA ASP A 36 17.75 9.60 -11.51
C ASP A 36 18.26 8.82 -10.28
N PRO A 37 19.50 8.31 -10.30
CA PRO A 37 20.04 7.52 -9.21
C PRO A 37 20.24 8.35 -7.94
N THR A 38 19.94 9.65 -7.98
CA THR A 38 20.09 10.55 -6.84
C THR A 38 19.28 10.03 -5.64
N PRO A 39 19.96 9.70 -4.52
CA PRO A 39 19.31 9.16 -3.33
C PRO A 39 18.29 10.16 -2.79
N LEU A 40 17.13 9.66 -2.33
CA LEU A 40 16.18 10.54 -1.66
C LEU A 40 16.78 10.93 -0.33
N THR A 41 16.77 12.22 -0.03
CA THR A 41 17.00 12.66 1.35
C THR A 41 15.66 12.79 2.05
N LEU A 42 15.41 11.97 3.07
CA LEU A 42 14.25 12.11 3.95
C LEU A 42 14.61 13.04 5.11
N GLN A 43 13.88 14.14 5.27
CA GLN A 43 14.02 15.08 6.37
C GLN A 43 12.74 15.12 7.20
N LEU A 44 12.84 14.88 8.51
CA LEU A 44 11.74 15.11 9.44
C LEU A 44 11.90 16.53 9.99
N LEU A 45 10.95 17.41 9.69
CA LEU A 45 10.94 18.78 10.16
C LEU A 45 10.14 18.88 11.47
N PRO A 46 10.60 19.70 12.43
CA PRO A 46 9.85 19.94 13.67
C PRO A 46 8.65 20.88 13.46
N HIS A 47 8.54 21.51 12.29
CA HIS A 47 7.50 22.46 11.93
C HIS A 47 6.93 22.16 10.55
N GLU A 48 5.74 22.71 10.27
CA GLU A 48 5.08 22.61 8.97
C GLU A 48 5.93 23.30 7.88
N PRO A 49 6.33 22.62 6.78
CA PRO A 49 6.92 23.25 5.62
C PRO A 49 5.95 24.28 5.07
N GLN A 50 6.47 25.48 4.84
CA GLN A 50 5.71 26.56 4.25
C GLN A 50 5.68 26.41 2.71
N PRO A 51 4.59 26.83 2.06
CA PRO A 51 4.54 26.90 0.61
C PRO A 51 5.60 27.90 0.15
N HIS A 52 6.25 27.63 -0.97
CA HIS A 52 7.01 28.67 -1.64
C HIS A 52 6.05 29.74 -2.19
N PRO A 53 6.43 31.03 -2.28
CA PRO A 53 5.60 32.06 -2.90
C PRO A 53 5.18 31.74 -4.35
N ASP A 54 5.97 30.94 -5.05
CA ASP A 54 5.71 30.50 -6.43
C ASP A 54 4.89 29.20 -6.52
N ASP A 55 4.56 28.57 -5.38
CA ASP A 55 3.75 27.36 -5.38
C ASP A 55 2.29 27.72 -5.61
N THR A 56 1.71 27.15 -6.66
CA THR A 56 0.28 27.29 -6.97
C THR A 56 -0.52 26.21 -6.27
N LEU A 57 -1.64 26.57 -5.64
CA LEU A 57 -2.60 25.60 -5.13
C LEU A 57 -3.19 24.83 -6.31
N HIS A 58 -2.88 23.54 -6.40
CA HIS A 58 -3.28 22.68 -7.50
C HIS A 58 -4.58 21.93 -7.18
N THR A 59 -4.77 21.50 -5.94
CA THR A 59 -5.96 20.75 -5.52
C THR A 59 -6.29 21.09 -4.07
N ARG A 60 -7.58 21.27 -3.79
CA ARG A 60 -8.11 21.45 -2.43
C ARG A 60 -9.35 20.59 -2.28
N GLU A 61 -9.23 19.55 -1.47
CA GLU A 61 -10.36 18.74 -0.98
C GLU A 61 -10.47 18.96 0.53
N ASP A 62 -11.61 18.62 1.14
CA ASP A 62 -11.97 18.97 2.53
C ASP A 62 -10.86 18.71 3.57
N HIS A 63 -9.94 17.78 3.27
CA HIS A 63 -8.83 17.36 4.12
C HIS A 63 -7.49 17.20 3.37
N LEU A 64 -7.32 17.81 2.21
CA LEU A 64 -6.11 17.68 1.39
C LEU A 64 -5.85 18.96 0.61
N ASP A 65 -4.77 19.67 0.94
CA ASP A 65 -4.27 20.77 0.10
C ASP A 65 -3.01 20.30 -0.62
N VAL A 66 -3.00 20.41 -1.95
CA VAL A 66 -1.83 20.10 -2.78
C VAL A 66 -1.38 21.38 -3.46
N HIS A 67 -0.18 21.84 -3.13
CA HIS A 67 0.49 22.93 -3.80
C HIS A 67 1.59 22.38 -4.70
N ARG A 68 1.66 22.88 -5.92
CA ARG A 68 2.70 22.52 -6.89
C ARG A 68 3.33 23.79 -7.42
N GLY A 69 4.66 23.82 -7.43
CA GLY A 69 5.43 24.92 -7.96
C GLY A 69 6.72 24.45 -8.62
N PRO A 70 7.54 25.40 -9.12
CA PRO A 70 8.79 25.08 -9.80
C PRO A 70 9.81 24.38 -8.88
N ARG A 71 9.63 24.48 -7.56
CA ARG A 71 10.47 23.82 -6.54
C ARG A 71 9.90 22.49 -6.04
N GLY A 72 8.76 22.03 -6.58
CA GLY A 72 8.25 20.69 -6.33
C GLY A 72 6.81 20.66 -5.81
N LEU A 73 6.53 19.76 -4.88
CA LEU A 73 5.18 19.41 -4.43
C LEU A 73 5.06 19.54 -2.92
N LEU A 74 4.09 20.32 -2.43
CA LEU A 74 3.71 20.37 -1.03
C LEU A 74 2.30 19.76 -0.87
N VAL A 75 2.18 18.73 -0.04
CA VAL A 75 0.92 18.08 0.29
C VAL A 75 0.63 18.30 1.76
N ARG A 76 -0.53 18.88 2.09
CA ARG A 76 -1.00 19.11 3.45
C ARG A 76 -2.23 18.27 3.72
N THR A 77 -2.28 17.70 4.92
CA THR A 77 -3.40 16.91 5.43
C THR A 77 -3.66 17.31 6.89
N PRO A 78 -4.82 16.93 7.47
CA PRO A 78 -5.08 17.09 8.91
C PRO A 78 -4.04 16.42 9.82
N PHE A 79 -3.23 15.51 9.29
CA PHE A 79 -2.31 14.69 10.08
C PHE A 79 -0.85 15.13 9.94
N GLY A 80 -0.57 16.12 9.10
CA GLY A 80 0.80 16.50 8.74
C GLY A 80 0.90 17.09 7.35
N CYS A 81 2.13 17.39 6.98
CA CYS A 81 2.50 18.00 5.73
C CYS A 81 3.75 17.34 5.16
N LEU A 82 3.84 17.37 3.85
CA LEU A 82 4.89 16.76 3.06
C LEU A 82 5.35 17.77 2.05
N ARG A 83 6.67 17.90 1.85
CA ARG A 83 7.24 18.67 0.75
C ARG A 83 8.26 17.83 0.02
N LEU A 84 8.09 17.71 -1.29
CA LEU A 84 9.11 17.23 -2.20
C LEU A 84 9.77 18.43 -2.86
N ASP A 85 11.08 18.56 -2.69
CA ASP A 85 11.93 19.57 -3.35
C ASP A 85 13.13 18.87 -4.02
N GLY A 86 13.02 18.66 -5.33
CA GLY A 86 13.95 17.82 -6.08
C GLY A 86 14.06 16.39 -5.50
N ALA A 87 15.26 16.02 -5.04
CA ALA A 87 15.53 14.72 -4.41
C ALA A 87 15.28 14.70 -2.89
N THR A 88 14.78 15.79 -2.30
CA THR A 88 14.51 15.89 -0.86
C THR A 88 13.03 15.72 -0.57
N LEU A 89 12.68 14.77 0.29
CA LEU A 89 11.34 14.64 0.87
C LEU A 89 11.39 15.12 2.32
N GLN A 90 10.70 16.20 2.61
CA GLN A 90 10.51 16.76 3.93
C GLN A 90 9.13 16.37 4.47
N LEU A 91 9.06 15.97 5.73
CA LEU A 91 7.81 15.63 6.42
C LEU A 91 7.72 16.47 7.69
N GLY A 92 6.63 17.19 7.88
CA GLY A 92 6.38 18.00 9.07
C GLY A 92 5.03 17.68 9.72
N PRO A 93 4.82 18.11 10.98
CA PRO A 93 3.51 18.10 11.61
C PRO A 93 2.57 19.12 10.96
N SER A 94 1.26 18.92 11.08
CA SER A 94 0.26 19.93 10.70
C SER A 94 0.03 20.82 11.91
N LEU A 95 -0.06 22.13 11.70
CA LEU A 95 -0.36 23.13 12.74
C LEU A 95 -1.66 22.86 13.52
N THR A 96 -2.50 21.91 13.10
CA THR A 96 -3.75 21.55 13.76
C THR A 96 -3.62 20.57 14.92
N ARG A 97 -2.46 19.91 15.12
CA ARG A 97 -2.17 19.07 16.30
C ARG A 97 -0.72 19.22 16.73
N HIS A 98 -0.50 20.10 17.69
CA HIS A 98 0.78 20.24 18.38
C HIS A 98 1.08 19.01 19.27
N ASP A 99 2.35 18.62 19.35
CA ASP A 99 2.96 17.81 20.42
C ASP A 99 3.19 16.30 20.25
N THR A 100 3.33 15.75 19.04
CA THR A 100 3.99 14.42 18.90
C THR A 100 4.95 14.34 17.71
N PRO A 101 6.18 13.80 17.88
CA PRO A 101 7.04 13.46 16.74
C PRO A 101 6.26 12.55 15.80
N LEU A 102 6.36 12.76 14.47
CA LEU A 102 5.64 11.98 13.46
C LEU A 102 5.86 10.48 13.74
N PRO A 103 4.88 9.76 14.33
CA PRO A 103 5.07 8.35 14.58
C PRO A 103 5.17 7.65 13.22
N LEU A 104 5.76 6.45 13.16
CA LEU A 104 5.70 5.56 11.98
C LEU A 104 4.25 5.32 11.49
N ARG A 105 3.27 5.71 12.30
CA ARG A 105 1.82 5.64 12.11
C ARG A 105 1.23 6.86 11.38
N SER A 106 2.01 7.91 11.12
CA SER A 106 1.48 9.12 10.51
C SER A 106 0.97 8.82 9.09
N PRO A 107 -0.30 9.12 8.76
CA PRO A 107 -0.80 9.12 7.38
C PRO A 107 0.10 9.92 6.43
N VAL A 108 0.78 10.95 6.93
CA VAL A 108 1.68 11.79 6.14
C VAL A 108 3.01 11.12 5.86
N LEU A 109 3.56 10.38 6.81
CA LEU A 109 4.73 9.55 6.54
C LEU A 109 4.39 8.48 5.48
N ARG A 110 3.23 7.84 5.58
CA ARG A 110 2.75 6.87 4.59
C ARG A 110 2.60 7.51 3.21
N MET A 111 1.93 8.65 3.15
CA MET A 111 1.77 9.43 1.91
C MET A 111 3.12 9.82 1.33
N GLY A 112 4.06 10.24 2.17
CA GLY A 112 5.39 10.63 1.72
C GLY A 112 6.25 9.51 1.23
N LEU A 113 6.21 8.39 1.92
CA LEU A 113 6.86 7.19 1.45
C LEU A 113 6.28 6.76 0.10
N ALA A 114 4.95 6.75 -0.03
CA ALA A 114 4.27 6.41 -1.28
C ALA A 114 4.65 7.37 -2.43
N LEU A 115 4.70 8.68 -2.16
CA LEU A 115 5.07 9.68 -3.14
C LEU A 115 6.54 9.53 -3.55
N ALA A 116 7.46 9.46 -2.60
CA ALA A 116 8.89 9.31 -2.88
C ALA A 116 9.23 8.01 -3.61
N ALA A 117 8.47 6.95 -3.33
CA ALA A 117 8.51 5.70 -4.07
C ALA A 117 8.04 5.93 -5.52
N SER A 118 6.89 6.57 -5.71
CA SER A 118 6.29 6.78 -7.04
C SER A 118 7.18 7.64 -7.95
N LEU A 119 7.84 8.65 -7.39
CA LEU A 119 8.82 9.50 -8.10
C LEU A 119 10.09 8.73 -8.50
N ARG A 120 10.33 7.56 -7.93
CA ARG A 120 11.40 6.62 -8.31
C ARG A 120 10.89 5.47 -9.16
N GLY A 121 9.69 5.58 -9.71
CA GLY A 121 9.05 4.52 -10.49
C GLY A 121 8.66 3.30 -9.66
N LEU A 122 8.61 3.41 -8.32
CA LEU A 122 8.06 2.38 -7.44
C LEU A 122 6.60 2.70 -7.13
N HIS A 123 5.67 1.88 -7.59
CA HIS A 123 4.25 2.17 -7.43
C HIS A 123 3.75 1.67 -6.09
N ALA A 124 3.15 2.55 -5.30
CA ALA A 124 2.57 2.20 -4.00
C ALA A 124 1.08 1.85 -4.14
N LEU A 125 0.66 0.78 -3.46
CA LEU A 125 -0.73 0.40 -3.28
C LEU A 125 -1.07 0.41 -1.79
N HIS A 126 -2.21 1.02 -1.44
CA HIS A 126 -2.85 0.87 -0.14
C HIS A 126 -3.59 -0.47 -0.12
N ALA A 127 -2.84 -1.51 0.19
CA ALA A 127 -3.33 -2.88 0.18
C ALA A 127 -2.61 -3.71 1.23
N ALA A 128 -3.32 -4.68 1.80
CA ALA A 128 -2.66 -5.75 2.53
C ALA A 128 -2.04 -6.75 1.56
N LEU A 129 -0.96 -7.38 1.99
CA LEU A 129 -0.22 -8.35 1.21
C LEU A 129 0.18 -9.50 2.13
N VAL A 130 -0.25 -10.70 1.76
CA VAL A 130 0.07 -11.92 2.50
C VAL A 130 0.57 -13.01 1.54
N LEU A 131 1.40 -13.90 2.06
CA LEU A 131 1.88 -15.08 1.34
C LEU A 131 1.27 -16.33 1.97
N HIS A 132 0.33 -16.95 1.27
CA HIS A 132 -0.34 -18.17 1.69
C HIS A 132 0.39 -19.41 1.18
N PRO A 133 0.55 -20.48 1.98
CA PRO A 133 1.26 -21.69 1.55
C PRO A 133 0.62 -22.36 0.32
N THR A 134 -0.71 -22.35 0.24
CA THR A 134 -1.47 -23.04 -0.83
C THR A 134 -2.12 -22.08 -1.84
N LEU A 135 -2.44 -20.84 -1.46
CA LEU A 135 -3.16 -19.89 -2.31
C LEU A 135 -2.21 -18.92 -3.04
N GLY A 136 -0.92 -18.92 -2.67
CA GLY A 136 0.11 -18.06 -3.24
C GLY A 136 0.14 -16.65 -2.64
N THR A 137 0.65 -15.69 -3.40
CA THR A 137 0.67 -14.27 -3.00
C THR A 137 -0.72 -13.65 -3.17
N ILE A 138 -1.26 -13.09 -2.09
CA ILE A 138 -2.60 -12.48 -2.06
C ILE A 138 -2.47 -10.99 -1.80
N LEU A 139 -3.07 -10.19 -2.68
CA LEU A 139 -3.22 -8.74 -2.53
C LEU A 139 -4.66 -8.40 -2.12
N LEU A 140 -4.82 -7.59 -1.09
CA LEU A 140 -6.12 -7.14 -0.57
C LEU A 140 -6.22 -5.61 -0.65
N PRO A 141 -6.59 -5.02 -1.80
CA PRO A 141 -6.86 -3.60 -1.90
C PRO A 141 -8.18 -3.24 -1.21
N GLY A 142 -8.31 -1.99 -0.77
CA GLY A 142 -9.57 -1.47 -0.21
C GLY A 142 -9.37 -0.28 0.71
N GLY A 143 -10.45 0.48 0.95
CA GLY A 143 -10.44 1.60 1.90
C GLY A 143 -10.42 1.15 3.37
N SER A 144 -10.45 2.13 4.29
CA SER A 144 -10.71 1.84 5.70
C SER A 144 -12.11 1.23 5.86
N GLY A 145 -12.25 0.22 6.71
CA GLY A 145 -13.54 -0.46 6.93
C GLY A 145 -13.95 -1.49 5.86
N ALA A 146 -13.22 -1.62 4.76
CA ALA A 146 -13.51 -2.63 3.73
C ALA A 146 -13.33 -4.08 4.21
N GLY A 147 -12.71 -4.30 5.38
CA GLY A 147 -12.42 -5.64 5.90
C GLY A 147 -11.05 -6.20 5.50
N LYS A 148 -10.11 -5.35 5.04
CA LYS A 148 -8.71 -5.75 4.74
C LYS A 148 -8.06 -6.42 5.95
N THR A 149 -7.94 -5.70 7.06
CA THR A 149 -7.31 -6.19 8.30
C THR A 149 -7.98 -7.48 8.77
N THR A 150 -9.31 -7.55 8.77
CA THR A 150 -10.07 -8.75 9.14
C THR A 150 -9.75 -9.95 8.22
N SER A 151 -9.71 -9.73 6.90
CA SER A 151 -9.36 -10.77 5.92
C SER A 151 -7.90 -11.21 6.06
N THR A 152 -6.99 -10.25 6.25
CA THR A 152 -5.57 -10.49 6.52
C THR A 152 -5.43 -11.42 7.71
N LEU A 153 -6.08 -11.12 8.84
CA LEU A 153 -6.00 -11.91 10.05
C LEU A 153 -6.59 -13.32 9.89
N ALA A 154 -7.71 -13.46 9.17
CA ALA A 154 -8.27 -14.78 8.85
C ALA A 154 -7.31 -15.63 8.00
N LEU A 155 -6.62 -15.02 7.03
CA LEU A 155 -5.59 -15.71 6.24
C LEU A 155 -4.35 -16.06 7.09
N LEU A 156 -3.94 -15.20 8.02
CA LEU A 156 -2.85 -15.51 8.95
C LEU A 156 -3.21 -16.64 9.90
N HIS A 157 -4.47 -16.71 10.34
CA HIS A 157 -5.00 -17.82 11.12
C HIS A 157 -4.89 -19.15 10.36
N ASP A 158 -5.04 -19.13 9.03
CA ASP A 158 -4.88 -20.29 8.14
C ASP A 158 -3.41 -20.59 7.75
N GLY A 159 -2.45 -19.93 8.40
CA GLY A 159 -1.02 -20.17 8.20
C GLY A 159 -0.38 -19.33 7.10
N ALA A 160 -1.03 -18.28 6.59
CA ALA A 160 -0.35 -17.28 5.77
C ALA A 160 0.72 -16.52 6.56
N ARG A 161 1.62 -15.87 5.83
CA ARG A 161 2.63 -14.96 6.38
C ARG A 161 2.33 -13.52 5.98
N LEU A 162 2.41 -12.60 6.93
CA LEU A 162 2.12 -11.19 6.72
C LEU A 162 3.32 -10.46 6.12
N LEU A 163 3.12 -9.70 5.04
CA LEU A 163 4.10 -8.73 4.56
C LEU A 163 3.74 -7.31 5.02
N THR A 164 2.47 -6.93 4.86
CA THR A 164 1.93 -5.60 5.22
C THR A 164 0.40 -5.67 5.25
N ASP A 165 -0.22 -4.77 6.02
CA ASP A 165 -1.68 -4.52 5.98
C ASP A 165 -2.03 -3.09 5.50
N GLU A 166 -1.00 -2.34 5.10
CA GLU A 166 -1.09 -0.89 4.96
C GLU A 166 -0.60 -0.42 3.58
N LEU A 167 0.70 -0.55 3.32
CA LEU A 167 1.33 -0.14 2.07
C LEU A 167 2.15 -1.27 1.48
N CYS A 168 1.93 -1.52 0.19
CA CYS A 168 2.66 -2.43 -0.66
C CYS A 168 3.35 -1.63 -1.77
N PHE A 169 4.58 -1.97 -2.11
CA PHE A 169 5.30 -1.36 -3.23
C PHE A 169 5.57 -2.38 -4.33
N LEU A 170 5.37 -1.92 -5.55
CA LEU A 170 5.75 -2.62 -6.76
C LEU A 170 7.18 -2.28 -7.11
N LEU A 171 7.99 -3.31 -7.30
CA LEU A 171 9.35 -3.21 -7.82
C LEU A 171 9.34 -3.64 -9.30
N PRO A 172 9.10 -2.72 -10.25
CA PRO A 172 9.21 -3.05 -11.66
C PRO A 172 10.66 -3.45 -11.99
N ARG A 173 10.85 -4.61 -12.62
CA ARG A 173 12.12 -5.04 -13.22
C ARG A 173 11.87 -5.38 -14.68
N ASN A 174 12.83 -5.01 -15.54
CA ASN A 174 12.73 -5.26 -16.99
C ASN A 174 12.82 -6.77 -17.32
N ASP A 175 13.59 -7.54 -16.54
CA ASP A 175 14.00 -8.92 -16.89
C ASP A 175 13.61 -9.99 -15.84
N ASP A 176 12.95 -9.60 -14.75
CA ASP A 176 12.55 -10.47 -13.63
C ASP A 176 11.08 -10.16 -13.28
N PRO A 177 10.23 -11.16 -12.92
CA PRO A 177 8.86 -10.88 -12.53
C PRO A 177 8.78 -9.73 -11.51
N THR A 178 7.91 -8.75 -11.78
CA THR A 178 7.64 -7.64 -10.85
C THR A 178 7.48 -8.18 -9.44
N ARG A 179 8.29 -7.71 -8.51
CA ARG A 179 8.22 -8.16 -7.11
C ARG A 179 7.37 -7.19 -6.29
N LEU A 180 6.77 -7.71 -5.23
CA LEU A 180 6.07 -6.92 -4.25
C LEU A 180 6.84 -6.91 -2.94
N VAL A 181 6.86 -5.75 -2.28
CA VAL A 181 7.39 -5.61 -0.92
C VAL A 181 6.37 -4.93 -0.03
N GLY A 182 6.24 -5.41 1.20
CA GLY A 182 5.37 -4.81 2.20
C GLY A 182 6.11 -3.79 3.06
N TRP A 183 5.46 -2.67 3.34
CA TRP A 183 5.88 -1.79 4.42
C TRP A 183 5.61 -2.47 5.78
N PRO A 184 6.63 -2.66 6.63
CA PRO A 184 6.45 -3.30 7.92
C PRO A 184 5.77 -2.34 8.91
N ALA A 185 4.43 -2.30 8.90
CA ALA A 185 3.62 -1.56 9.86
C ALA A 185 2.88 -2.48 10.84
N PRO A 186 2.63 -2.03 12.08
CA PRO A 186 1.67 -2.68 12.97
C PRO A 186 0.28 -2.79 12.31
N LEU A 187 -0.51 -3.79 12.72
CA LEU A 187 -1.92 -3.90 12.35
C LEU A 187 -2.74 -2.91 13.17
N HIS A 188 -3.66 -2.19 12.53
CA HIS A 188 -4.53 -1.26 13.23
C HIS A 188 -5.89 -1.89 13.51
N LEU A 189 -5.99 -2.52 14.67
CA LEU A 189 -7.19 -3.23 15.11
C LEU A 189 -8.22 -2.25 15.64
N ASP A 190 -9.40 -2.23 15.05
CA ASP A 190 -10.58 -1.63 15.69
C ASP A 190 -11.17 -2.59 16.74
N PRO A 191 -12.06 -2.12 17.63
CA PRO A 191 -12.63 -3.00 18.66
C PRO A 191 -13.27 -4.28 18.09
N PRO A 192 -14.09 -4.24 17.01
CA PRO A 192 -14.64 -5.47 16.42
C PRO A 192 -13.58 -6.46 15.95
N THR A 193 -12.48 -5.99 15.34
CA THR A 193 -11.39 -6.85 14.88
C THR A 193 -10.58 -7.42 16.05
N ALA A 194 -10.37 -6.64 17.11
CA ALA A 194 -9.73 -7.13 18.33
C ALA A 194 -10.56 -8.22 19.01
N ASP A 195 -11.89 -8.06 19.04
CA ASP A 195 -12.81 -9.07 19.57
C ASP A 195 -12.79 -10.37 18.76
N LEU A 196 -12.67 -10.28 17.42
CA LEU A 196 -12.48 -11.46 16.57
C LEU A 196 -11.20 -12.22 16.92
N LEU A 197 -10.06 -11.51 17.04
CA LEU A 197 -8.80 -12.16 17.43
C LEU A 197 -8.90 -12.82 18.79
N HIS A 198 -9.56 -12.17 19.75
CA HIS A 198 -9.80 -12.74 21.06
C HIS A 198 -10.66 -14.02 20.98
N ALA A 199 -11.74 -14.00 20.18
CA ALA A 199 -12.59 -15.17 19.96
C ALA A 199 -11.82 -16.34 19.30
N TRP A 200 -10.83 -16.04 18.46
CA TRP A 200 -9.94 -17.03 17.85
C TRP A 200 -8.77 -17.47 18.75
N GLY A 201 -8.75 -17.04 20.01
CA GLY A 201 -7.76 -17.46 21.01
C GLY A 201 -6.44 -16.68 20.97
N HIS A 202 -6.37 -15.55 20.28
CA HIS A 202 -5.15 -14.73 20.20
C HIS A 202 -5.11 -13.66 21.31
N PRO A 203 -3.98 -13.50 22.02
CA PRO A 203 -3.85 -12.51 23.08
C PRO A 203 -3.72 -11.10 22.50
N VAL A 204 -4.82 -10.35 22.51
CA VAL A 204 -4.86 -8.94 22.08
C VAL A 204 -5.38 -8.07 23.22
N PRO A 205 -4.74 -6.93 23.53
CA PRO A 205 -5.29 -5.98 24.49
C PRO A 205 -6.67 -5.48 24.01
N GLN A 206 -7.71 -5.70 24.81
CA GLN A 206 -9.00 -5.06 24.55
C GLN A 206 -8.90 -3.57 24.90
N GLN A 207 -9.18 -2.71 23.92
CA GLN A 207 -9.21 -1.27 24.09
C GLN A 207 -10.46 -0.66 23.44
N PRO A 208 -10.99 0.44 24.00
CA PRO A 208 -12.21 1.08 23.48
C PRO A 208 -11.97 1.81 22.14
N ARG A 209 -10.73 1.85 21.64
CA ARG A 209 -10.34 2.60 20.45
C ARG A 209 -9.39 1.79 19.59
N ARG A 210 -9.35 2.15 18.31
CA ARG A 210 -8.44 1.56 17.33
C ARG A 210 -6.99 1.70 17.78
N GLN A 211 -6.26 0.58 17.83
CA GLN A 211 -4.88 0.55 18.31
C GLN A 211 -3.96 -0.17 17.31
N ALA A 212 -2.72 0.33 17.22
CA ALA A 212 -1.64 -0.40 16.59
C ALA A 212 -1.22 -1.59 17.45
N TRP A 213 -1.30 -2.78 16.88
CA TRP A 213 -0.90 -4.05 17.48
C TRP A 213 0.23 -4.67 16.65
N ASN A 214 1.27 -5.17 17.32
CA ASN A 214 2.37 -5.85 16.64
C ASN A 214 1.99 -7.32 16.40
N PRO A 215 1.85 -7.77 15.14
CA PRO A 215 1.50 -9.16 14.84
C PRO A 215 2.65 -10.14 15.02
N GLU A 216 3.91 -9.70 15.06
CA GLU A 216 5.11 -10.56 15.06
C GLU A 216 5.16 -11.63 16.17
N PRO A 217 4.71 -11.36 17.42
CA PRO A 217 4.71 -12.38 18.47
C PRO A 217 3.68 -13.51 18.24
N THR A 218 2.73 -13.31 17.33
CA THR A 218 1.56 -14.20 17.16
C THR A 218 1.52 -14.82 15.76
N PHE A 219 1.91 -14.05 14.74
CA PHE A 219 1.85 -14.46 13.34
C PHE A 219 3.22 -14.34 12.67
N PRO A 220 3.59 -15.29 11.81
CA PRO A 220 4.83 -15.22 11.06
C PRO A 220 4.82 -14.05 10.07
N LEU A 221 5.91 -13.29 10.07
CA LEU A 221 6.12 -12.20 9.12
C LEU A 221 6.99 -12.67 7.95
N HIS A 222 6.74 -12.11 6.77
CA HIS A 222 7.57 -12.28 5.60
C HIS A 222 8.19 -10.93 5.22
N ARG A 223 9.52 -10.85 5.28
CA ARG A 223 10.28 -9.61 5.06
C ARG A 223 10.91 -9.51 3.67
N GLU A 224 10.91 -10.61 2.93
CA GLU A 224 11.50 -10.68 1.60
C GLU A 224 10.50 -10.21 0.52
N PRO A 225 11.00 -9.77 -0.64
CA PRO A 225 10.14 -9.52 -1.79
C PRO A 225 9.44 -10.80 -2.24
N CYS A 226 8.13 -10.73 -2.48
CA CYS A 226 7.34 -11.87 -2.94
C CYS A 226 7.04 -11.79 -4.45
N PRO A 227 6.73 -12.94 -5.10
CA PRO A 227 6.33 -12.96 -6.50
C PRO A 227 5.01 -12.20 -6.73
N PRO A 228 4.66 -11.89 -8.00
CA PRO A 228 3.38 -11.27 -8.33
C PRO A 228 2.18 -11.97 -7.66
N PRO A 229 1.12 -11.22 -7.33
CA PRO A 229 -0.05 -11.79 -6.67
C PRO A 229 -0.72 -12.80 -7.60
N THR A 230 -0.96 -14.00 -7.08
CA THR A 230 -1.81 -15.00 -7.74
C THR A 230 -3.28 -14.58 -7.61
N ARG A 231 -3.61 -13.81 -6.57
CA ARG A 231 -4.98 -13.39 -6.26
C ARG A 231 -5.06 -11.93 -5.84
N VAL A 232 -6.11 -11.27 -6.30
CA VAL A 232 -6.56 -9.98 -5.79
C VAL A 232 -7.93 -10.18 -5.16
N LEU A 233 -8.02 -9.97 -3.86
CA LEU A 233 -9.23 -10.14 -3.08
C LEU A 233 -9.75 -8.77 -2.67
N LEU A 234 -10.96 -8.42 -3.07
CA LEU A 234 -11.59 -7.17 -2.71
C LEU A 234 -12.59 -7.45 -1.60
N PRO A 235 -12.24 -7.17 -0.33
CA PRO A 235 -13.12 -7.48 0.79
C PRO A 235 -14.26 -6.45 0.89
N SER A 236 -15.39 -6.92 1.39
CA SER A 236 -16.50 -6.10 1.90
C SER A 236 -17.13 -6.81 3.09
N VAL A 237 -17.55 -6.07 4.11
CA VAL A 237 -18.23 -6.64 5.28
C VAL A 237 -19.73 -6.77 4.99
N ASN A 238 -20.29 -7.97 5.20
CA ASN A 238 -21.72 -8.25 5.08
C ASN A 238 -22.14 -9.28 6.14
N LEU A 239 -22.54 -8.79 7.31
CA LEU A 239 -22.87 -9.64 8.46
C LEU A 239 -24.23 -10.34 8.35
N ASP A 240 -25.04 -10.03 7.32
CA ASP A 240 -26.37 -10.65 7.13
C ASP A 240 -26.29 -12.00 6.41
N SER A 241 -25.10 -12.42 5.98
CA SER A 241 -24.89 -13.68 5.26
C SER A 241 -23.59 -14.37 5.65
N PRO A 242 -23.43 -15.67 5.37
CA PRO A 242 -22.16 -16.36 5.53
C PRO A 242 -21.07 -15.82 4.58
N THR A 243 -19.83 -16.03 4.97
CA THR A 243 -18.65 -15.63 4.22
C THR A 243 -18.62 -16.32 2.85
N ARG A 244 -18.44 -15.54 1.79
CA ARG A 244 -18.40 -16.06 0.42
C ARG A 244 -17.38 -15.33 -0.46
N SER A 245 -16.86 -16.07 -1.42
CA SER A 245 -16.02 -15.55 -2.51
C SER A 245 -16.80 -15.63 -3.81
N LEU A 246 -16.81 -14.54 -4.58
CA LEU A 246 -17.44 -14.44 -5.88
C LEU A 246 -16.38 -14.01 -6.90
N PRO A 247 -16.41 -14.53 -8.14
CA PRO A 247 -15.49 -14.05 -9.16
C PRO A 247 -15.78 -12.58 -9.45
N LEU A 248 -14.74 -11.81 -9.71
CA LEU A 248 -14.87 -10.43 -10.13
C LEU A 248 -14.29 -10.28 -11.56
N PRO A 249 -15.05 -9.69 -12.50
CA PRO A 249 -14.51 -9.39 -13.82
C PRO A 249 -13.21 -8.58 -13.72
N ARG A 250 -12.19 -9.01 -14.46
CA ARG A 250 -10.84 -8.41 -14.44
C ARG A 250 -10.85 -6.89 -14.61
N PRO A 251 -11.63 -6.27 -15.52
CA PRO A 251 -11.66 -4.81 -15.64
C PRO A 251 -12.09 -4.10 -14.36
N LEU A 252 -13.11 -4.64 -13.66
CA LEU A 252 -13.59 -4.07 -12.39
C LEU A 252 -12.56 -4.26 -11.27
N GLY A 253 -12.01 -5.47 -11.16
CA GLY A 253 -10.97 -5.75 -10.18
C GLY A 253 -9.71 -4.91 -10.37
N LEU A 254 -9.29 -4.68 -11.62
CA LEU A 254 -8.18 -3.78 -11.94
C LEU A 254 -8.51 -2.33 -11.57
N ALA A 255 -9.71 -1.83 -11.93
CA ALA A 255 -10.12 -0.47 -11.63
C ALA A 255 -10.12 -0.19 -10.11
N GLU A 256 -10.68 -1.09 -9.30
CA GLU A 256 -10.67 -0.94 -7.84
C GLU A 256 -9.27 -1.09 -7.23
N THR A 257 -8.40 -1.91 -7.83
CA THR A 257 -7.00 -1.99 -7.38
C THR A 257 -6.24 -0.70 -7.71
N LEU A 258 -6.48 -0.09 -8.87
CA LEU A 258 -5.92 1.21 -9.23
C LEU A 258 -6.45 2.33 -8.33
N TYR A 259 -7.70 2.24 -7.87
CA TYR A 259 -8.25 3.16 -6.88
C TYR A 259 -7.50 3.07 -5.54
N ALA A 260 -6.93 1.92 -5.23
CA ALA A 260 -6.06 1.73 -4.07
C ALA A 260 -4.63 2.25 -4.28
N ALA A 261 -4.28 2.86 -5.42
CA ALA A 261 -2.97 3.48 -5.65
C ALA A 261 -3.01 4.98 -5.28
N PRO A 262 -2.69 5.38 -4.03
CA PRO A 262 -3.02 6.71 -3.52
C PRO A 262 -2.32 7.84 -4.28
N MET A 263 -1.16 7.59 -4.88
CA MET A 263 -0.36 8.61 -5.57
C MET A 263 -0.74 8.79 -7.03
N LEU A 264 -1.49 7.85 -7.62
CA LEU A 264 -1.78 7.82 -9.04
C LEU A 264 -2.45 9.11 -9.55
N PRO A 265 -3.41 9.73 -8.82
CA PRO A 265 -4.00 11.01 -9.22
C PRO A 265 -3.04 12.20 -9.19
N LEU A 266 -1.94 12.11 -8.42
CA LEU A 266 -0.97 13.19 -8.22
C LEU A 266 0.19 13.17 -9.23
N LEU A 267 0.34 12.08 -9.97
CA LEU A 267 1.38 11.90 -10.99
C LEU A 267 1.07 12.67 -12.28
N HIS A 268 2.12 13.05 -13.01
CA HIS A 268 1.96 13.57 -14.37
C HIS A 268 1.27 12.54 -15.28
N PRO A 269 0.57 12.94 -16.36
CA PRO A 269 -0.15 12.02 -17.23
C PRO A 269 0.68 10.84 -17.76
N GLU A 270 1.93 11.08 -18.15
CA GLU A 270 2.84 10.04 -18.66
C GLU A 270 3.25 9.05 -17.56
N GLU A 271 3.63 9.57 -16.39
CA GLU A 271 3.99 8.76 -15.21
C GLU A 271 2.79 7.93 -14.72
N ARG A 272 1.60 8.53 -14.74
CA ARG A 272 0.33 7.89 -14.39
C ARG A 272 0.02 6.74 -15.34
N ALA A 273 0.12 6.96 -16.65
CA ALA A 273 -0.10 5.92 -17.64
C ALA A 273 0.89 4.76 -17.47
N ARG A 274 2.16 5.07 -17.19
CA ARG A 274 3.18 4.04 -16.89
C ARG A 274 2.86 3.28 -15.61
N ALA A 275 2.49 3.96 -14.52
CA ALA A 275 2.09 3.32 -13.28
C ALA A 275 0.88 2.39 -13.46
N GLN A 276 -0.14 2.83 -14.20
CA GLN A 276 -1.29 2.00 -14.55
C GLN A 276 -0.88 0.76 -15.34
N GLN A 277 0.01 0.92 -16.33
CA GLN A 277 0.52 -0.18 -17.14
C GLN A 277 1.34 -1.19 -16.32
N ASP A 278 2.20 -0.70 -15.42
CA ASP A 278 3.02 -1.55 -14.55
C ASP A 278 2.16 -2.35 -13.56
N ILE A 279 1.14 -1.70 -12.96
CA ILE A 279 0.15 -2.37 -12.09
C ILE A 279 -0.65 -3.39 -12.90
N ALA A 280 -1.14 -3.05 -14.08
CA ALA A 280 -1.88 -3.99 -14.94
C ALA A 280 -1.01 -5.20 -15.34
N THR A 281 0.28 -4.96 -15.61
CA THR A 281 1.25 -6.01 -15.97
C THR A 281 1.51 -6.95 -14.80
N LEU A 282 1.71 -6.41 -13.59
CA LEU A 282 1.83 -7.19 -12.35
C LEU A 282 0.62 -8.12 -12.17
N LEU A 283 -0.59 -7.56 -12.34
CA LEU A 283 -1.84 -8.26 -12.05
C LEU A 283 -2.33 -9.14 -13.21
N ARG A 284 -1.60 -9.21 -14.32
CA ARG A 284 -2.02 -9.90 -15.56
C ARG A 284 -2.34 -11.37 -15.34
N LYS A 285 -1.67 -12.04 -14.41
CA LYS A 285 -1.91 -13.46 -14.08
C LYS A 285 -2.79 -13.68 -12.85
N SER A 286 -3.20 -12.62 -12.17
CA SER A 286 -4.00 -12.72 -10.95
C SER A 286 -5.45 -13.06 -11.26
N THR A 287 -6.08 -13.87 -10.41
CA THR A 287 -7.53 -14.00 -10.34
C THR A 287 -8.12 -12.91 -9.45
N PHE A 288 -9.25 -12.31 -9.85
CA PHE A 288 -9.93 -11.28 -9.07
C PHE A 288 -11.17 -11.87 -8.41
N GLN A 289 -11.34 -11.62 -7.12
CA GLN A 289 -12.48 -12.12 -6.35
C GLN A 289 -13.03 -11.01 -5.45
N ARG A 290 -14.36 -10.94 -5.33
CA ARG A 290 -15.04 -10.19 -4.28
C ARG A 290 -15.22 -11.12 -3.09
N ILE A 291 -14.75 -10.70 -1.93
CA ILE A 291 -14.99 -11.43 -0.68
C ILE A 291 -16.04 -10.66 0.11
N ALA A 292 -17.18 -11.30 0.39
CA ALA A 292 -18.14 -10.80 1.35
C ALA A 292 -17.88 -11.51 2.69
N LEU A 293 -17.37 -10.78 3.68
CA LEU A 293 -17.09 -11.28 5.02
C LEU A 293 -18.39 -11.38 5.82
N GLY A 294 -18.72 -12.60 6.22
CA GLY A 294 -19.98 -12.95 6.86
C GLY A 294 -19.93 -13.04 8.37
N HIS A 295 -21.09 -13.32 8.98
CA HIS A 295 -21.20 -13.54 10.43
C HIS A 295 -20.44 -14.78 10.93
N ASP A 296 -20.28 -15.79 10.07
CA ASP A 296 -19.62 -17.07 10.36
C ASP A 296 -18.11 -16.94 10.59
N LEU A 297 -17.49 -15.85 10.14
CA LEU A 297 -16.07 -15.61 10.31
C LEU A 297 -15.67 -15.51 11.80
N ARG A 298 -16.59 -15.07 12.66
CA ARG A 298 -16.35 -15.00 14.11
C ARG A 298 -16.10 -16.37 14.70
N ASP A 299 -16.93 -17.35 14.34
CA ASP A 299 -16.89 -18.69 14.90
C ASP A 299 -15.95 -19.62 14.12
N ASN A 300 -15.66 -19.28 12.86
CA ASN A 300 -14.82 -20.06 11.97
C ASN A 300 -13.92 -19.15 11.11
N PRO A 301 -12.72 -18.77 11.59
CA PRO A 301 -11.78 -17.95 10.80
C PRO A 301 -11.39 -18.61 9.46
N SER A 302 -11.43 -19.94 9.38
CA SER A 302 -11.14 -20.69 8.15
C SER A 302 -12.27 -20.62 7.11
N SER A 303 -13.41 -19.98 7.39
CA SER A 303 -14.47 -19.81 6.39
C SER A 303 -14.00 -19.01 5.17
N LEU A 304 -13.14 -18.01 5.35
CA LEU A 304 -12.55 -17.21 4.28
C LEU A 304 -11.64 -18.02 3.33
N PRO A 305 -10.54 -18.66 3.79
CA PRO A 305 -9.67 -19.44 2.91
C PRO A 305 -10.44 -20.58 2.22
N HIS A 306 -11.41 -21.21 2.91
CA HIS A 306 -12.30 -22.20 2.28
C HIS A 306 -13.17 -21.60 1.17
N ALA A 307 -13.74 -20.41 1.37
CA ALA A 307 -14.53 -19.73 0.34
C ALA A 307 -13.68 -19.38 -0.88
N ILE A 308 -12.44 -18.93 -0.69
CA ILE A 308 -11.49 -18.64 -1.78
C ILE A 308 -11.18 -19.92 -2.56
N ALA A 309 -10.84 -21.01 -1.86
CA ALA A 309 -10.45 -22.28 -2.49
C ALA A 309 -11.60 -23.00 -3.20
N ARG A 310 -12.85 -22.84 -2.74
CA ARG A 310 -14.03 -23.41 -3.41
C ARG A 310 -14.20 -22.86 -4.83
N LEU A 311 -13.99 -21.56 -5.01
CA LEU A 311 -14.15 -20.92 -6.32
C LEU A 311 -13.15 -21.43 -7.37
N ASP A 312 -11.98 -21.91 -6.95
CA ASP A 312 -10.99 -22.48 -7.86
C ASP A 312 -11.36 -23.88 -8.35
N ARG A 313 -12.05 -24.65 -7.49
CA ARG A 313 -12.49 -26.01 -7.83
C ARG A 313 -13.73 -25.99 -8.71
N ASP A 314 -14.65 -25.08 -8.41
CA ASP A 314 -15.95 -24.97 -9.06
C ASP A 314 -16.13 -23.56 -9.65
N PRO A 315 -15.39 -23.20 -10.72
CA PRO A 315 -15.58 -21.91 -11.36
C PRO A 315 -17.02 -21.83 -11.90
N PRO A 316 -17.75 -20.72 -11.68
CA PRO A 316 -19.09 -20.58 -12.22
C PRO A 316 -19.05 -20.66 -13.75
N ALA A 317 -20.01 -21.41 -14.29
CA ALA A 317 -20.18 -21.66 -15.73
C ALA A 317 -20.38 -20.36 -16.54
#